data_AF-A0A934SWP0-F1
#
_entry.id   AF-A0A934SWP0-F1
#
_cell.length_a   1.000
_cell.length_b   1.000
_cell.length_c   1.000
_cell.angle_alpha   90.00
_cell.angle_beta   90.00
_cell.angle_gamma   90.00
#
_symmetry.space_group_name_H-M   'P 1'
#
loop_
_entity.id
_entity.type
_entity.pdbx_description
1 polymer ?
#
loop_
_entity_poly.entity_id
_entity_poly.type
_entity_poly.pdbx_seq_one_letter_code
_entity_poly.pdbx_strand_id
1 'polypeptide(L)'
;MSALFEAEALESDHVDSVELRVLAGEQAGARVVLAPGEYFLGSGDECSLVLRGRGIVETHGLLRFDGSNADIEPLNGVICNVQGDEITGAHTMGRGVPFEIGDVWIAVDSEDAPWPDTASDFRQSTAAAEVGETLGAATSDIGDALAAPEASGTSDASDNAIYSQASSSKRLAAAFTGVVFLMLLAIAVWTWWSTHGEPSREAQRIEPAVEQPQQAPDELQRIVANLRQTADLKLKRVGKQWVVSGYLSDAESKRTLLEQLANLGNENVKAEVWADAELLEAAKHVIAAKAVPGEAGLRVDKVVAGVATLTGAVASEASLEEAKKAVIDGVPGVVSVVSNALRPGELLQKLKERIATAGLASRLVIMSDAPEVKLTGRLYPEEIAKWESLFVEFSRDYGDVLPIRATVTRVIPKPPVGVQTIIGGSVPYIVTDSGQFVNQGGDVQGHTLTSIRDGEVVFEGSKRVRLAR
;
A
#
# COMPACT_ATOMS: atom_id res chain seq x y z
N MET A 1 -5.55 24.00 6.82
CA MET A 1 -6.74 24.19 5.96
C MET A 1 -7.68 23.07 6.31
N SER A 2 -8.86 23.43 6.80
CA SER A 2 -9.82 22.55 7.45
C SER A 2 -10.22 21.37 6.56
N ALA A 3 -9.72 20.18 6.89
CA ALA A 3 -10.54 19.00 6.73
C ALA A 3 -11.55 19.08 7.87
N LEU A 4 -12.81 19.35 7.52
CA LEU A 4 -13.95 19.22 8.40
C LEU A 4 -13.90 17.81 9.01
N PHE A 5 -13.45 17.74 10.26
CA PHE A 5 -13.78 16.66 11.17
C PHE A 5 -15.27 16.83 11.48
N GLU A 6 -16.10 16.14 10.71
CA GLU A 6 -17.43 15.78 11.17
C GLU A 6 -17.21 14.57 12.08
N ALA A 7 -17.24 14.84 13.38
CA ALA A 7 -17.25 13.83 14.41
C ALA A 7 -18.63 13.15 14.39
N GLU A 8 -18.81 12.22 13.46
CA GLU A 8 -19.81 11.17 13.61
C GLU A 8 -19.10 9.96 14.21
N ALA A 9 -19.65 9.48 15.31
CA ALA A 9 -19.13 8.35 16.06
C ALA A 9 -19.08 7.13 15.14
N LEU A 10 -17.89 6.75 14.67
CA LEU A 10 -17.68 5.42 14.10
C LEU A 10 -17.67 4.43 15.26
N GLU A 11 -18.87 3.93 15.56
CA GLU A 11 -19.06 2.55 16.00
C GLU A 11 -18.07 1.65 15.25
N SER A 12 -17.52 0.68 15.96
CA SER A 12 -16.71 -0.38 15.38
C SER A 12 -17.45 -0.96 14.17
N ASP A 13 -17.00 -0.59 12.97
CA ASP A 13 -17.47 -1.19 11.72
C ASP A 13 -16.84 -2.60 11.67
N HIS A 14 -17.39 -3.48 12.51
CA HIS A 14 -17.38 -4.90 12.21
C HIS A 14 -18.07 -5.00 10.86
N VAL A 15 -17.29 -5.15 9.79
CA VAL A 15 -17.83 -5.69 8.55
C VAL A 15 -18.41 -7.03 8.95
N ASP A 16 -19.73 -7.09 9.11
CA ASP A 16 -20.47 -8.31 9.42
C ASP A 16 -20.22 -9.29 8.28
N SER A 17 -19.14 -10.08 8.43
CA SER A 17 -18.76 -11.17 7.55
C SER A 17 -19.94 -12.12 7.47
N VAL A 18 -20.49 -12.29 6.27
CA VAL A 18 -21.63 -13.18 6.02
C VAL A 18 -21.10 -14.50 5.50
N GLU A 19 -21.61 -15.60 6.03
CA GLU A 19 -21.28 -16.94 5.57
C GLU A 19 -22.53 -17.75 5.19
N LEU A 20 -22.37 -18.62 4.20
CA LEU A 20 -23.29 -19.70 3.90
C LEU A 20 -22.92 -20.90 4.78
N ARG A 21 -23.92 -21.49 5.43
CA ARG A 21 -23.81 -22.61 6.37
C ARG A 21 -24.63 -23.79 5.86
N VAL A 22 -24.03 -24.97 5.81
CA VAL A 22 -24.76 -26.23 5.55
C VAL A 22 -25.20 -26.80 6.88
N LEU A 23 -26.49 -26.67 7.19
CA LEU A 23 -27.08 -27.05 8.48
C LEU A 23 -27.34 -28.56 8.59
N ALA A 24 -27.74 -29.21 7.50
CA ALA A 24 -27.97 -30.66 7.44
C ALA A 24 -27.71 -31.20 6.01
N GLY A 25 -27.40 -32.48 5.89
CA GLY A 25 -27.01 -33.13 4.63
C GLY A 25 -25.63 -33.80 4.72
N GLU A 26 -25.12 -34.33 3.61
CA GLU A 26 -23.81 -35.02 3.57
C GLU A 26 -22.66 -34.10 4.00
N GLN A 27 -22.79 -32.80 3.71
CA GLN A 27 -21.80 -31.77 4.01
C GLN A 27 -22.17 -30.92 5.25
N ALA A 28 -23.01 -31.43 6.16
CA ALA A 28 -23.43 -30.71 7.36
C ALA A 28 -22.24 -30.20 8.19
N GLY A 29 -22.31 -28.94 8.63
CA GLY A 29 -21.23 -28.23 9.32
C GLY A 29 -20.25 -27.50 8.41
N ALA A 30 -20.39 -27.61 7.07
CA ALA A 30 -19.62 -26.80 6.14
C ALA A 30 -20.04 -25.33 6.19
N ARG A 31 -19.07 -24.43 6.00
CA ARG A 31 -19.28 -22.98 5.97
C ARG A 31 -18.41 -22.31 4.90
N VAL A 32 -18.92 -21.26 4.27
CA VAL A 32 -18.19 -20.47 3.27
C VAL A 32 -18.52 -19.00 3.47
N VAL A 33 -17.51 -18.17 3.72
CA VAL A 33 -17.65 -16.71 3.75
C VAL A 33 -17.97 -16.20 2.35
N LEU A 34 -19.04 -15.40 2.25
CA LEU A 34 -19.53 -14.84 1.00
C LEU A 34 -18.93 -13.45 0.79
N ALA A 35 -18.19 -13.26 -0.30
CA ALA A 35 -17.93 -11.95 -0.86
C ALA A 35 -19.11 -11.51 -1.75
N PRO A 36 -19.32 -10.20 -1.98
CA PRO A 36 -20.34 -9.76 -2.93
C PRO A 36 -20.12 -10.38 -4.32
N GLY A 37 -21.16 -10.99 -4.89
CA GLY A 37 -21.07 -11.73 -6.15
C GLY A 37 -22.19 -12.76 -6.36
N GLU A 38 -22.03 -13.54 -7.43
CA GLU A 38 -22.95 -14.61 -7.82
C GLU A 38 -22.30 -15.99 -7.62
N TYR A 39 -23.05 -16.93 -7.05
CA TYR A 39 -22.59 -18.26 -6.68
C TYR A 39 -23.55 -19.31 -7.24
N PHE A 40 -23.09 -20.10 -8.21
CA PHE A 40 -23.83 -21.27 -8.66
C PHE A 40 -23.74 -22.38 -7.63
N LEU A 41 -24.88 -22.96 -7.28
CA LEU A 41 -25.06 -24.06 -6.33
C LEU A 41 -25.47 -25.31 -7.11
N GLY A 42 -24.80 -26.43 -6.88
CA GLY A 42 -25.14 -27.69 -7.56
C GLY A 42 -24.06 -28.75 -7.41
N SER A 43 -24.27 -29.93 -8.01
CA SER A 43 -23.32 -31.04 -7.94
C SER A 43 -22.23 -30.99 -9.02
N GLY A 44 -22.37 -30.11 -10.02
CA GLY A 44 -21.43 -29.98 -11.13
C GLY A 44 -20.18 -29.17 -10.77
N ASP A 45 -19.06 -29.50 -11.42
CA ASP A 45 -17.76 -28.87 -11.18
C ASP A 45 -17.70 -27.38 -11.61
N GLU A 46 -18.66 -26.94 -12.43
CA GLU A 46 -18.83 -25.55 -12.86
C GLU A 46 -19.46 -24.66 -11.77
N CYS A 47 -19.98 -25.26 -10.69
CA CYS A 47 -20.61 -24.52 -9.60
C CYS A 47 -19.57 -23.89 -8.66
N SER A 48 -19.77 -22.61 -8.31
CA SER A 48 -18.97 -21.91 -7.30
C SER A 48 -19.07 -22.58 -5.92
N LEU A 49 -20.21 -23.23 -5.63
CA LEU A 49 -20.48 -23.96 -4.41
C LEU A 49 -20.99 -25.37 -4.77
N VAL A 50 -20.08 -26.35 -4.67
CA VAL A 50 -20.38 -27.74 -5.01
C VAL A 50 -21.06 -28.45 -3.83
N LEU A 51 -22.32 -28.82 -4.03
CA LEU A 51 -23.17 -29.49 -3.06
C LEU A 51 -23.30 -30.99 -3.35
N ARG A 52 -23.28 -31.81 -2.30
CA ARG A 52 -23.48 -33.26 -2.36
C ARG A 52 -24.69 -33.65 -1.53
N GLY A 53 -25.63 -34.33 -2.17
CA GLY A 53 -26.90 -34.71 -1.58
C GLY A 53 -27.83 -35.36 -2.60
N ARG A 54 -28.81 -36.11 -2.13
CA ARG A 54 -29.84 -36.70 -2.98
C ARG A 54 -30.74 -35.60 -3.53
N GLY A 55 -31.04 -35.69 -4.83
CA GLY A 55 -31.87 -34.69 -5.51
C GLY A 55 -31.13 -33.43 -5.95
N ILE A 56 -29.81 -33.32 -5.73
CA ILE A 56 -29.02 -32.17 -6.19
C ILE A 56 -28.52 -32.38 -7.63
N VAL A 57 -29.08 -31.60 -8.57
CA VAL A 57 -28.65 -31.56 -9.97
C VAL A 57 -27.37 -30.74 -10.19
N GLU A 58 -26.76 -30.86 -11.38
CA GLU A 58 -25.44 -30.26 -11.70
C GLU A 58 -25.40 -28.75 -11.48
N THR A 59 -26.43 -28.02 -11.93
CA THR A 59 -26.63 -26.59 -11.67
C THR A 59 -28.02 -26.41 -11.05
N HIS A 60 -28.09 -26.44 -9.73
CA HIS A 60 -29.33 -26.49 -8.95
C HIS A 60 -29.97 -25.10 -8.81
N GLY A 61 -29.17 -24.10 -8.41
CA GLY A 61 -29.64 -22.75 -8.14
C GLY A 61 -28.53 -21.71 -8.21
N LEU A 62 -28.93 -20.44 -8.12
CA LEU A 62 -28.04 -19.28 -8.11
C LEU A 62 -28.26 -18.49 -6.83
N LEU A 63 -27.20 -18.29 -6.06
CA LEU A 63 -27.17 -17.39 -4.91
C LEU A 63 -26.50 -16.08 -5.31
N ARG A 64 -27.19 -14.96 -5.15
CA ARG A 64 -26.62 -13.62 -5.31
C ARG A 64 -26.45 -12.97 -3.96
N PHE A 65 -25.26 -12.42 -3.69
CA PHE A 65 -24.98 -11.67 -2.46
C PHE A 65 -24.47 -10.28 -2.81
N ASP A 66 -25.12 -9.23 -2.33
CA ASP A 66 -24.77 -7.83 -2.64
C ASP A 66 -23.84 -7.18 -1.59
N GLY A 67 -23.48 -7.94 -0.54
CA GLY A 67 -22.76 -7.44 0.64
C GLY A 67 -23.65 -7.25 1.86
N SER A 68 -24.97 -7.32 1.72
CA SER A 68 -25.94 -7.18 2.81
C SER A 68 -27.07 -8.21 2.73
N ASN A 69 -27.66 -8.40 1.55
CA ASN A 69 -28.77 -9.32 1.29
C ASN A 69 -28.31 -10.50 0.43
N ALA A 70 -28.91 -11.65 0.68
CA ALA A 70 -28.71 -12.86 -0.09
C ALA A 70 -30.01 -13.25 -0.81
N ASP A 71 -29.98 -13.34 -2.13
CA ASP A 71 -31.10 -13.78 -2.94
C ASP A 71 -30.82 -15.18 -3.51
N ILE A 72 -31.76 -16.10 -3.35
CA ILE A 72 -31.68 -17.44 -3.95
C ILE A 72 -32.68 -17.55 -5.11
N GLU A 73 -32.22 -18.09 -6.24
CA GLU A 73 -33.04 -18.32 -7.42
C GLU A 73 -32.87 -19.78 -7.87
N PRO A 74 -33.96 -20.56 -8.01
CA PRO A 74 -33.90 -21.91 -8.57
C PRO A 74 -33.49 -21.84 -10.04
N LEU A 75 -32.66 -22.79 -10.50
CA LEU A 75 -32.27 -22.92 -11.91
C LEU A 75 -32.84 -24.20 -12.51
N ASN A 76 -32.16 -25.33 -12.33
CA ASN A 76 -32.62 -26.64 -12.82
C ASN A 76 -33.08 -27.55 -11.68
N GLY A 77 -32.92 -27.14 -10.42
CA GLY A 77 -33.32 -27.88 -9.24
C GLY A 77 -34.40 -27.16 -8.44
N VAL A 78 -35.10 -27.93 -7.59
CA VAL A 78 -36.17 -27.45 -6.73
C VAL A 78 -35.57 -26.99 -5.40
N ILE A 79 -35.84 -25.73 -5.04
CA ILE A 79 -35.42 -25.14 -3.78
C ILE A 79 -36.67 -24.92 -2.93
N CYS A 80 -36.67 -25.43 -1.69
CA CYS A 80 -37.79 -25.28 -0.77
C CYS A 80 -37.43 -24.37 0.40
N ASN A 81 -38.39 -23.60 0.91
CA ASN A 81 -38.21 -22.85 2.16
C ASN A 81 -38.34 -23.77 3.39
N VAL A 82 -38.18 -23.22 4.60
CA VAL A 82 -38.32 -23.97 5.85
C VAL A 82 -39.71 -24.58 6.09
N GLN A 83 -40.75 -24.06 5.42
CA GLN A 83 -42.11 -24.61 5.44
C GLN A 83 -42.31 -25.75 4.44
N GLY A 84 -41.34 -26.01 3.57
CA GLY A 84 -41.44 -26.99 2.48
C GLY A 84 -42.13 -26.48 1.23
N ASP A 85 -42.41 -25.17 1.13
CA ASP A 85 -42.96 -24.58 -0.09
C ASP A 85 -41.83 -24.33 -1.09
N GLU A 86 -42.09 -24.67 -2.36
CA GLU A 86 -41.14 -24.45 -3.46
C GLU A 86 -40.98 -22.96 -3.79
N ILE A 87 -39.73 -22.51 -3.82
CA ILE A 87 -39.32 -21.21 -4.31
C ILE A 87 -39.24 -21.31 -5.83
N THR A 88 -40.05 -20.51 -6.54
CA THR A 88 -40.20 -20.58 -8.01
C THR A 88 -39.51 -19.45 -8.78
N GLY A 89 -38.82 -18.55 -8.07
CA GLY A 89 -38.06 -17.43 -8.65
C GLY A 89 -37.11 -16.83 -7.63
N ALA A 90 -36.49 -15.69 -7.95
CA ALA A 90 -35.58 -15.01 -7.03
C ALA A 90 -36.30 -14.64 -5.71
N HIS A 91 -35.74 -15.11 -4.59
CA HIS A 91 -36.27 -14.93 -3.25
C HIS A 91 -35.18 -14.42 -2.31
N THR A 92 -35.45 -13.28 -1.66
CA THR A 92 -34.54 -12.72 -0.66
C THR A 92 -34.61 -13.52 0.63
N MET A 93 -33.48 -14.10 1.01
CA MET A 93 -33.30 -14.92 2.20
C MET A 93 -33.12 -14.04 3.43
N GLY A 94 -33.87 -14.34 4.50
CA GLY A 94 -33.59 -13.78 5.82
C GLY A 94 -32.33 -14.40 6.42
N ARG A 95 -31.55 -13.61 7.17
CA ARG A 95 -30.36 -14.10 7.90
C ARG A 95 -30.74 -15.21 8.88
N GLY A 96 -30.00 -16.30 8.85
CA GLY A 96 -30.21 -17.49 9.67
C GLY A 96 -31.45 -18.32 9.28
N VAL A 97 -32.22 -17.92 8.26
CA VAL A 97 -33.41 -18.66 7.80
C VAL A 97 -32.99 -19.83 6.91
N PRO A 98 -33.29 -21.09 7.30
CA PRO A 98 -32.94 -22.26 6.50
C PRO A 98 -33.79 -22.39 5.23
N PHE A 99 -33.19 -22.98 4.20
CA PHE A 99 -33.83 -23.45 2.98
C PHE A 99 -33.22 -24.78 2.55
N GLU A 100 -33.97 -25.56 1.79
CA GLU A 100 -33.61 -26.91 1.35
C GLU A 100 -33.27 -26.93 -0.14
N ILE A 101 -32.15 -27.58 -0.48
CA ILE A 101 -31.71 -27.90 -1.84
C ILE A 101 -31.51 -29.42 -1.90
N GLY A 102 -32.41 -30.13 -2.58
CA GLY A 102 -32.42 -31.60 -2.56
C GLY A 102 -32.72 -32.12 -1.15
N ASP A 103 -31.74 -32.76 -0.51
CA ASP A 103 -31.78 -33.20 0.90
C ASP A 103 -30.83 -32.41 1.81
N VAL A 104 -30.28 -31.29 1.32
CA VAL A 104 -29.31 -30.44 2.02
C VAL A 104 -29.99 -29.17 2.51
N TRP A 105 -29.85 -28.89 3.80
CA TRP A 105 -30.37 -27.69 4.45
C TRP A 105 -29.27 -26.65 4.57
N ILE A 106 -29.55 -25.43 4.11
CA ILE A 106 -28.59 -24.33 4.01
C ILE A 106 -29.19 -23.08 4.66
N ALA A 107 -28.36 -22.25 5.28
CA ALA A 107 -28.72 -20.90 5.70
C ALA A 107 -27.58 -19.92 5.38
N VAL A 108 -27.90 -18.64 5.27
CA VAL A 108 -26.92 -17.56 5.16
C VAL A 108 -27.03 -16.69 6.40
N ASP A 109 -25.92 -16.44 7.11
CA ASP A 109 -25.95 -15.74 8.40
C ASP A 109 -24.63 -14.99 8.69
N SER A 110 -24.57 -14.20 9.76
CA SER A 110 -23.30 -13.60 10.22
C SER A 110 -22.34 -14.66 10.73
N GLU A 111 -21.04 -14.46 10.54
CA GLU A 111 -19.97 -15.35 11.01
C GLU A 111 -19.98 -15.56 12.54
N ASP A 112 -20.39 -14.54 13.30
CA ASP A 112 -20.49 -14.57 14.76
C ASP A 112 -21.84 -15.09 15.29
N ALA A 113 -22.83 -15.26 14.42
CA ALA A 113 -24.15 -15.76 14.82
C ALA A 113 -24.04 -17.22 15.32
N PRO A 114 -24.71 -17.58 16.43
CA PRO A 114 -24.69 -18.94 16.96
C PRO A 114 -25.24 -19.94 15.93
N TRP A 115 -24.67 -21.14 15.90
CA TRP A 115 -25.18 -22.20 15.03
C TRP A 115 -26.61 -22.59 15.47
N PRO A 116 -27.59 -22.70 14.56
CA PRO A 116 -28.94 -23.04 14.95
C PRO A 116 -29.00 -24.47 15.52
N ASP A 117 -29.57 -24.61 16.72
CA ASP A 117 -29.76 -25.87 17.45
C ASP A 117 -30.86 -26.74 16.80
N THR A 118 -30.68 -27.15 15.56
CA THR A 118 -31.73 -27.83 14.79
C THR A 118 -31.17 -28.92 13.89
N ALA A 119 -30.57 -29.96 14.47
CA ALA A 119 -30.30 -31.22 13.76
C ALA A 119 -31.53 -32.17 13.75
N SER A 120 -32.57 -31.83 14.53
CA SER A 120 -33.72 -32.70 14.82
C SER A 120 -35.03 -32.27 14.16
N ASP A 121 -35.17 -30.99 13.81
CA ASP A 121 -36.48 -30.42 13.42
C ASP A 121 -36.73 -30.46 11.91
N PHE A 122 -35.68 -30.48 11.07
CA PHE A 122 -35.81 -30.47 9.61
C PHE A 122 -36.07 -31.85 8.98
N ARG A 123 -35.92 -32.94 9.76
CA ARG A 123 -36.03 -34.33 9.24
C ARG A 123 -37.46 -34.83 9.05
N GLN A 124 -38.48 -34.12 9.53
CA GLN A 124 -39.85 -34.66 9.53
C GLN A 124 -40.57 -34.55 8.17
N SER A 125 -40.06 -33.80 7.20
CA SER A 125 -40.77 -33.56 5.93
C SER A 125 -40.55 -34.67 4.87
N THR A 126 -39.39 -35.35 4.85
CA THR A 126 -39.06 -36.31 3.77
C THR A 126 -39.47 -37.76 4.03
N ALA A 127 -39.94 -38.11 5.23
CA ALA A 127 -40.29 -39.49 5.58
C ALA A 127 -41.72 -39.93 5.16
N ALA A 128 -42.55 -39.04 4.61
CA ALA A 128 -43.96 -39.31 4.37
C ALA A 128 -44.35 -39.61 2.90
N ALA A 129 -43.42 -39.61 1.95
CA ALA A 129 -43.75 -39.65 0.52
C ALA A 129 -43.13 -40.81 -0.29
N GLU A 130 -42.76 -41.93 0.34
CA GLU A 130 -42.43 -43.17 -0.38
C GLU A 130 -43.47 -44.28 -0.10
N VAL A 131 -44.62 -44.25 -0.78
CA VAL A 131 -45.30 -45.45 -1.29
C VAL A 131 -46.11 -45.06 -2.54
N GLY A 132 -45.65 -45.48 -3.72
CA GLY A 132 -46.38 -45.20 -4.96
C GLY A 132 -45.67 -45.65 -6.23
N GLU A 133 -45.18 -46.88 -6.24
CA GLU A 133 -44.76 -47.62 -7.43
C GLU A 133 -45.89 -47.62 -8.50
N THR A 134 -45.60 -47.22 -9.74
CA THR A 134 -46.11 -47.90 -10.95
C THR A 134 -45.42 -47.43 -12.24
N LEU A 135 -45.08 -48.43 -13.06
CA LEU A 135 -44.54 -48.37 -14.42
C LEU A 135 -45.40 -47.58 -15.42
N GLY A 136 -44.74 -47.01 -16.44
CA GLY A 136 -45.41 -46.63 -17.68
C GLY A 136 -44.44 -46.15 -18.76
N ALA A 137 -44.03 -47.07 -19.63
CA ALA A 137 -43.32 -46.78 -20.88
C ALA A 137 -44.22 -46.00 -21.86
N ALA A 138 -43.64 -45.05 -22.60
CA ALA A 138 -43.98 -44.82 -24.01
C ALA A 138 -42.95 -43.90 -24.69
N THR A 139 -42.44 -44.42 -25.80
CA THR A 139 -41.70 -43.76 -26.87
C THR A 139 -42.50 -42.64 -27.54
N SER A 140 -41.83 -41.63 -28.10
CA SER A 140 -42.15 -41.16 -29.47
C SER A 140 -41.09 -40.21 -30.05
N ASP A 141 -40.79 -40.50 -31.30
CA ASP A 141 -39.92 -39.87 -32.29
C ASP A 141 -40.23 -38.41 -32.69
N ILE A 142 -39.36 -37.93 -33.58
CA ILE A 142 -39.49 -36.88 -34.63
C ILE A 142 -38.82 -35.56 -34.21
N GLY A 143 -37.87 -34.96 -34.93
CA GLY A 143 -37.31 -35.23 -36.25
C GLY A 143 -36.71 -33.92 -36.82
N ASP A 144 -35.46 -34.04 -37.27
CA ASP A 144 -34.87 -33.47 -38.49
C ASP A 144 -34.80 -31.94 -38.77
N ALA A 145 -33.77 -31.63 -39.59
CA ALA A 145 -33.61 -30.50 -40.51
C ALA A 145 -32.83 -29.23 -40.06
N LEU A 146 -31.52 -29.27 -40.32
CA LEU A 146 -30.80 -28.45 -41.31
C LEU A 146 -31.32 -27.01 -41.58
N ALA A 147 -30.44 -26.01 -41.39
CA ALA A 147 -29.75 -25.30 -42.48
C ALA A 147 -29.29 -23.89 -42.06
N ALA A 148 -28.03 -23.58 -42.33
CA ALA A 148 -27.55 -22.20 -42.50
C ALA A 148 -28.12 -21.61 -43.80
N PRO A 149 -28.08 -20.28 -43.97
CA PRO A 149 -27.01 -19.77 -44.84
C PRO A 149 -26.41 -18.42 -44.42
N GLU A 150 -25.24 -18.18 -45.03
CA GLU A 150 -24.49 -16.94 -45.13
C GLU A 150 -25.31 -15.78 -45.70
N ALA A 151 -24.96 -14.53 -45.36
CA ALA A 151 -24.56 -13.52 -46.35
C ALA A 151 -24.22 -12.17 -45.71
N SER A 152 -23.14 -11.61 -46.23
CA SER A 152 -22.55 -10.30 -45.99
C SER A 152 -23.50 -9.13 -46.25
N GLY A 153 -23.29 -8.04 -45.51
CA GLY A 153 -23.84 -6.72 -45.80
C GLY A 153 -22.87 -5.63 -45.38
N THR A 154 -22.16 -5.07 -46.36
CA THR A 154 -21.39 -3.83 -46.26
C THR A 154 -22.32 -2.63 -46.22
N SER A 155 -22.02 -1.63 -45.39
CA SER A 155 -22.45 -0.25 -45.65
C SER A 155 -21.31 0.72 -45.32
N ASP A 156 -20.82 1.32 -46.40
CA ASP A 156 -19.95 2.48 -46.44
C ASP A 156 -20.63 3.75 -45.89
N ALA A 157 -19.76 4.76 -45.76
CA ALA A 157 -20.04 6.20 -45.86
C ALA A 157 -20.34 6.89 -44.52
N SER A 158 -19.77 8.06 -44.21
CA SER A 158 -18.79 8.92 -44.90
C SER A 158 -18.63 10.16 -44.01
N ASP A 159 -17.41 10.69 -43.95
CA ASP A 159 -17.06 12.09 -44.20
C ASP A 159 -15.75 12.41 -43.47
N ASN A 160 -14.64 12.54 -44.20
CA ASN A 160 -14.20 13.80 -44.84
C ASN A 160 -14.16 14.93 -43.81
N ALA A 161 -13.04 15.59 -43.54
CA ALA A 161 -12.12 16.21 -44.48
C ALA A 161 -11.17 17.07 -43.59
N ILE A 162 -9.99 17.59 -43.96
CA ILE A 162 -9.13 17.61 -45.14
C ILE A 162 -7.92 18.46 -44.68
N TYR A 163 -6.71 18.00 -44.99
CA TYR A 163 -5.49 18.78 -45.30
C TYR A 163 -4.88 19.69 -44.21
N SER A 164 -3.58 19.98 -44.20
CA SER A 164 -2.60 19.95 -45.29
C SER A 164 -1.17 19.84 -44.76
N GLN A 165 -0.37 19.10 -45.54
CA GLN A 165 0.97 19.43 -46.06
C GLN A 165 2.07 19.84 -45.07
N ALA A 166 3.10 18.99 -44.96
CA ALA A 166 4.40 19.12 -45.66
C ALA A 166 5.34 20.08 -44.92
N SER A 167 6.65 19.87 -44.80
CA SER A 167 7.58 19.28 -45.74
C SER A 167 8.90 18.92 -45.05
N SER A 168 9.68 18.13 -45.77
CA SER A 168 11.08 17.75 -45.58
C SER A 168 12.07 18.85 -45.14
N SER A 169 13.11 18.47 -44.38
CA SER A 169 14.50 18.40 -44.89
C SER A 169 15.59 18.17 -43.82
N LYS A 170 16.50 17.24 -44.16
CA LYS A 170 17.98 17.18 -44.01
C LYS A 170 18.69 17.60 -42.69
N ARG A 171 19.49 16.64 -42.20
CA ARG A 171 20.90 16.68 -41.69
C ARG A 171 21.61 18.03 -41.88
N LEU A 172 22.49 18.55 -41.01
CA LEU A 172 23.68 17.95 -40.38
C LEU A 172 24.28 18.95 -39.35
N ALA A 173 25.12 18.41 -38.47
CA ALA A 173 25.94 19.06 -37.44
C ALA A 173 26.70 20.35 -37.83
N ALA A 174 26.80 21.28 -36.86
CA ALA A 174 28.02 22.02 -36.49
C ALA A 174 27.70 23.12 -35.45
N ALA A 175 28.06 22.93 -34.17
CA ALA A 175 28.24 24.02 -33.20
C ALA A 175 28.99 23.54 -31.93
N PHE A 176 30.24 23.06 -32.08
CA PHE A 176 31.14 22.71 -30.97
C PHE A 176 32.22 23.77 -30.69
N THR A 177 31.99 25.03 -31.07
CA THR A 177 32.96 26.13 -30.91
C THR A 177 32.62 27.14 -29.81
N GLY A 178 31.49 27.01 -29.12
CA GLY A 178 31.09 27.94 -28.04
C GLY A 178 31.65 27.60 -26.65
N VAL A 179 31.86 26.33 -26.34
CA VAL A 179 32.15 25.88 -24.96
C VAL A 179 33.65 25.96 -24.61
N VAL A 180 34.54 25.75 -25.60
CA VAL A 180 35.99 25.83 -25.38
C VAL A 180 36.47 27.29 -25.24
N PHE A 181 35.82 28.24 -25.93
CA PHE A 181 36.18 29.67 -25.82
C PHE A 181 35.72 30.27 -24.48
N LEU A 182 34.59 29.81 -23.92
CA LEU A 182 34.11 30.21 -22.60
C LEU A 182 34.93 29.61 -21.45
N MET A 183 35.40 28.36 -21.57
CA MET A 183 36.31 27.78 -20.57
C MET A 183 37.69 28.45 -20.57
N LEU A 184 38.24 28.79 -21.74
CA LEU A 184 39.54 29.50 -21.80
C LEU A 184 39.44 30.96 -21.31
N LEU A 185 38.31 31.64 -21.52
CA LEU A 185 38.04 32.95 -20.92
C LEU A 185 37.88 32.87 -19.40
N ALA A 186 37.21 31.83 -18.87
CA ALA A 186 37.06 31.65 -17.43
C ALA A 186 38.40 31.35 -16.73
N ILE A 187 39.29 30.59 -17.37
CA ILE A 187 40.63 30.28 -16.84
C ILE A 187 41.55 31.51 -16.93
N ALA A 188 41.46 32.33 -17.98
CA ALA A 188 42.21 33.57 -18.10
C ALA A 188 41.74 34.65 -17.10
N VAL A 189 40.44 34.72 -16.82
CA VAL A 189 39.89 35.61 -15.78
C VAL A 189 40.32 35.14 -14.39
N TRP A 190 40.34 33.83 -14.12
CA TRP A 190 40.78 33.29 -12.83
C TRP A 190 42.28 33.49 -12.56
N THR A 191 43.13 33.38 -13.59
CA THR A 191 44.57 33.63 -13.47
C THR A 191 44.91 35.13 -13.39
N TRP A 192 44.12 36.00 -14.03
CA TRP A 192 44.26 37.46 -13.88
C TRP A 192 43.76 37.94 -12.50
N TRP A 193 42.63 37.44 -12.01
CA TRP A 193 42.08 37.86 -10.72
C TRP A 193 42.87 37.34 -9.50
N SER A 194 43.57 36.21 -9.65
CA SER A 194 44.46 35.69 -8.61
C SER A 194 45.83 36.35 -8.56
N THR A 195 46.25 37.03 -9.64
CA THR A 195 47.58 37.68 -9.72
C THR A 195 47.53 39.20 -9.68
N HIS A 196 46.39 39.84 -9.97
CA HIS A 196 46.22 41.28 -9.86
C HIS A 196 45.08 41.58 -8.88
N GLY A 197 45.46 41.86 -7.63
CA GLY A 197 44.58 42.55 -6.69
C GLY A 197 44.07 43.86 -7.31
N GLU A 198 42.85 44.24 -6.97
CA GLU A 198 42.11 45.33 -7.62
C GLU A 198 42.97 46.59 -7.83
N PRO A 199 42.92 47.24 -9.02
CA PRO A 199 43.57 48.51 -9.21
C PRO A 199 42.89 49.57 -8.34
N SER A 200 43.63 50.01 -7.33
CA SER A 200 43.29 51.11 -6.44
C SER A 200 42.81 52.33 -7.23
N ARG A 201 41.50 52.55 -7.26
CA ARG A 201 40.95 53.87 -7.60
C ARG A 201 41.28 54.80 -6.44
N GLU A 202 42.22 55.68 -6.70
CA GLU A 202 42.67 56.80 -5.89
C GLU A 202 41.51 57.81 -5.74
N ALA A 203 40.52 57.45 -4.94
CA ALA A 203 39.59 58.39 -4.34
C ALA A 203 40.27 58.91 -3.07
N GLN A 204 40.39 60.24 -2.95
CA GLN A 204 40.87 60.93 -1.75
C GLN A 204 40.16 60.37 -0.51
N ARG A 205 40.86 59.45 0.17
CA ARG A 205 40.45 58.82 1.41
C ARG A 205 40.86 59.79 2.50
N ILE A 206 39.89 60.51 3.05
CA ILE A 206 39.98 60.88 4.47
C ILE A 206 40.08 59.54 5.18
N GLU A 207 41.27 59.21 5.70
CA GLU A 207 41.48 57.99 6.47
C GLU A 207 40.57 58.06 7.70
N PRO A 208 39.51 57.23 7.83
CA PRO A 208 39.12 56.86 9.17
C PRO A 208 40.32 56.09 9.72
N ALA A 209 40.78 56.50 10.91
CA ALA A 209 41.83 55.82 11.64
C ALA A 209 41.68 54.30 11.45
N VAL A 210 42.73 53.65 10.95
CA VAL A 210 42.84 52.20 11.00
C VAL A 210 42.85 51.84 12.48
N GLU A 211 41.67 51.57 13.04
CA GLU A 211 41.55 50.89 14.31
C GLU A 211 42.30 49.57 14.13
N GLN A 212 43.48 49.49 14.74
CA GLN A 212 44.21 48.25 14.91
C GLN A 212 43.24 47.21 15.49
N PRO A 213 43.33 45.91 15.12
CA PRO A 213 42.48 44.88 15.70
C PRO A 213 42.69 44.84 17.22
N GLN A 214 41.90 45.60 17.96
CA GLN A 214 41.91 45.55 19.42
C GLN A 214 41.49 44.13 19.77
N GLN A 215 42.38 43.39 20.43
CA GLN A 215 42.13 42.01 20.82
C GLN A 215 40.84 41.95 21.63
N ALA A 216 40.00 40.95 21.34
CA ALA A 216 38.82 40.69 22.15
C ALA A 216 39.22 40.49 23.62
N PRO A 217 38.36 40.85 24.59
CA PRO A 217 38.65 40.57 26.00
C PRO A 217 39.09 39.11 26.19
N ASP A 218 40.17 38.88 26.95
CA ASP A 218 40.77 37.54 27.09
C ASP A 218 39.74 36.48 27.52
N GLU A 219 38.77 36.88 28.33
CA GLU A 219 37.69 36.02 28.81
C GLU A 219 36.70 35.61 27.70
N LEU A 220 36.36 36.55 26.81
CA LEU A 220 35.52 36.29 25.62
C LEU A 220 36.24 35.37 24.64
N GLN A 221 37.56 35.57 24.45
CA GLN A 221 38.37 34.68 23.62
C GLN A 221 38.41 33.26 24.17
N ARG A 222 38.55 33.08 25.49
CA ARG A 222 38.55 31.77 26.15
C ARG A 222 37.23 31.03 26.00
N ILE A 223 36.10 31.71 26.24
CA ILE A 223 34.76 31.13 26.10
C ILE A 223 34.54 30.61 24.67
N VAL A 224 34.81 31.46 23.67
CA VAL A 224 34.66 31.08 22.26
C VAL A 224 35.68 30.00 21.86
N ALA A 225 36.93 30.07 22.34
CA ALA A 225 37.96 29.08 22.01
C ALA A 225 37.65 27.68 22.57
N ASN A 226 37.05 27.60 23.76
CA ASN A 226 36.63 26.32 24.34
C ASN A 226 35.52 25.68 23.50
N LEU A 227 34.52 26.46 23.08
CA LEU A 227 33.40 25.96 22.29
C LEU A 227 33.75 25.73 20.81
N ARG A 228 34.78 26.40 20.28
CA ARG A 228 35.30 26.15 18.92
C ARG A 228 35.82 24.73 18.71
N GLN A 229 36.10 23.99 19.79
CA GLN A 229 36.53 22.60 19.69
C GLN A 229 35.40 21.69 19.18
N THR A 230 34.14 22.10 19.35
CA THR A 230 32.96 21.32 18.98
C THR A 230 32.00 22.06 18.05
N ALA A 231 32.30 23.31 17.67
CA ALA A 231 31.39 24.19 16.91
C ALA A 231 32.12 25.21 16.01
N ASP A 232 31.55 25.55 14.85
CA ASP A 232 32.04 26.65 13.99
C ASP A 232 31.53 28.00 14.50
N LEU A 233 32.24 28.57 15.48
CA LEU A 233 31.96 29.89 16.05
C LEU A 233 32.95 30.95 15.55
N LYS A 234 32.41 32.05 15.02
CA LYS A 234 33.14 33.22 14.55
C LYS A 234 32.92 34.37 15.52
N LEU A 235 33.99 35.11 15.78
CA LEU A 235 33.96 36.32 16.60
C LEU A 235 34.38 37.49 15.72
N LYS A 236 33.49 38.47 15.56
CA LYS A 236 33.74 39.68 14.78
C LYS A 236 33.42 40.91 15.62
N ARG A 237 34.15 42.00 15.41
CA ARG A 237 33.81 43.30 16.00
C ARG A 237 33.11 44.16 14.97
N VAL A 238 31.96 44.71 15.33
CA VAL A 238 31.16 45.63 14.52
C VAL A 238 31.02 46.92 15.31
N GLY A 239 31.85 47.92 14.99
CA GLY A 239 31.95 49.16 15.75
C GLY A 239 32.43 48.94 17.19
N LYS A 240 31.60 49.29 18.18
CA LYS A 240 31.89 49.06 19.62
C LYS A 240 31.39 47.71 20.14
N GLN A 241 30.67 46.93 19.32
CA GLN A 241 30.01 45.69 19.73
C GLN A 241 30.75 44.47 19.18
N TRP A 242 30.95 43.45 20.01
CA TRP A 242 31.42 42.12 19.62
C TRP A 242 30.23 41.26 19.22
N VAL A 243 30.30 40.58 18.09
CA VAL A 243 29.29 39.65 17.61
C VAL A 243 29.89 38.26 17.57
N VAL A 244 29.35 37.36 18.40
CA VAL A 244 29.62 35.92 18.33
C VAL A 244 28.56 35.32 17.41
N SER A 245 28.98 34.75 16.28
CA SER A 245 28.06 34.09 15.35
C SER A 245 28.51 32.69 14.98
N GLY A 246 27.56 31.79 14.75
CA GLY A 246 27.85 30.43 14.35
C GLY A 246 26.81 29.42 14.79
N TYR A 247 27.16 28.15 14.65
CA TYR A 247 26.26 27.03 14.86
C TYR A 247 26.77 26.12 15.97
N LEU A 248 25.84 25.67 16.80
CA LEU A 248 26.04 24.74 17.90
C LEU A 248 25.22 23.49 17.64
N SER A 249 25.63 22.35 18.19
CA SER A 249 24.93 21.07 18.01
C SER A 249 23.52 21.07 18.60
N ASP A 250 23.36 21.64 19.79
CA ASP A 250 22.17 21.48 20.63
C ASP A 250 21.81 22.76 21.40
N ALA A 251 20.58 22.78 21.91
CA ALA A 251 20.02 23.89 22.66
C ALA A 251 20.73 24.12 24.01
N GLU A 252 21.30 23.07 24.61
CA GLU A 252 22.00 23.17 25.89
C GLU A 252 23.32 23.93 25.76
N SER A 253 24.10 23.62 24.73
CA SER A 253 25.33 24.31 24.37
C SER A 253 25.06 25.78 24.05
N LYS A 254 23.96 26.07 23.35
CA LYS A 254 23.49 27.44 23.07
C LYS A 254 23.14 28.18 24.36
N ARG A 255 22.34 27.58 25.24
CA ARG A 255 21.99 28.17 26.53
C ARG A 255 23.23 28.45 27.38
N THR A 256 24.14 27.49 27.47
CA THR A 256 25.40 27.62 28.22
C THR A 256 26.25 28.78 27.70
N LEU A 257 26.38 28.91 26.37
CA LEU A 257 27.08 30.04 25.77
C LEU A 257 26.40 31.37 26.12
N LEU A 258 25.07 31.47 25.99
CA LEU A 258 24.33 32.69 26.30
C LEU A 258 24.47 33.09 27.78
N GLU A 259 24.42 32.14 28.70
CA GLU A 259 24.65 32.36 30.14
C GLU A 259 26.09 32.84 30.41
N GLN A 260 27.08 32.20 29.79
CA GLN A 260 28.49 32.63 29.90
C GLN A 260 28.69 34.05 29.36
N LEU A 261 28.06 34.40 28.24
CA LEU A 261 28.13 35.73 27.66
C LEU A 261 27.41 36.79 28.53
N ALA A 262 26.28 36.44 29.13
CA ALA A 262 25.56 37.34 30.04
C ALA A 262 26.35 37.63 31.32
N ASN A 263 27.04 36.62 31.86
CA ASN A 263 27.86 36.75 33.07
C ASN A 263 29.11 37.61 32.89
N LEU A 264 29.57 37.84 31.65
CA LEU A 264 30.67 38.77 31.36
C LEU A 264 30.31 40.23 31.65
N GLY A 265 29.03 40.56 31.89
CA GLY A 265 28.58 41.92 32.23
C GLY A 265 28.84 42.98 31.15
N ASN A 266 29.20 42.57 29.93
CA ASN A 266 29.51 43.47 28.83
C ASN A 266 28.25 43.76 27.99
N GLU A 267 27.74 44.99 28.09
CA GLU A 267 26.62 45.49 27.26
C GLU A 267 26.90 45.50 25.75
N ASN A 268 28.17 45.27 25.36
CA ASN A 268 28.66 45.34 24.00
C ASN A 268 28.92 43.96 23.37
N VAL A 269 28.26 42.89 23.80
CA VAL A 269 28.35 41.58 23.13
C VAL A 269 26.98 41.14 22.60
N LYS A 270 26.88 40.90 21.30
CA LYS A 270 25.74 40.30 20.62
C LYS A 270 26.02 38.82 20.35
N ALA A 271 25.05 37.96 20.57
CA ALA A 271 25.09 36.57 20.14
C ALA A 271 24.11 36.36 18.98
N GLU A 272 24.63 35.94 17.83
CA GLU A 272 23.88 35.49 16.66
C GLU A 272 24.20 34.02 16.43
N VAL A 273 23.76 33.18 17.37
CA VAL A 273 24.07 31.75 17.40
C VAL A 273 22.81 30.92 17.26
N TRP A 274 22.93 29.83 16.51
CA TRP A 274 21.85 28.88 16.26
C TRP A 274 22.24 27.50 16.74
N ALA A 275 21.25 26.72 17.18
CA ALA A 275 21.44 25.31 17.53
C ALA A 275 20.85 24.45 16.41
N ASP A 276 21.64 23.51 15.89
CA ASP A 276 21.24 22.62 14.80
C ASP A 276 19.98 21.81 15.15
N ALA A 277 19.86 21.34 16.40
CA ALA A 277 18.65 20.68 16.89
C ALA A 277 17.40 21.59 16.86
N GLU A 278 17.53 22.88 17.22
CA GLU A 278 16.42 23.84 17.16
C GLU A 278 16.05 24.16 15.71
N LEU A 279 17.04 24.36 14.85
CA LEU A 279 16.84 24.60 13.42
C LEU A 279 16.16 23.40 12.74
N LEU A 280 16.52 22.18 13.13
CA LEU A 280 15.91 20.95 12.63
C LEU A 280 14.42 20.89 12.97
N GLU A 281 14.04 21.15 14.22
CA GLU A 281 12.62 21.14 14.62
C GLU A 281 11.82 22.26 13.95
N ALA A 282 12.40 23.46 13.84
CA ALA A 282 11.79 24.57 13.11
C ALA A 282 11.59 24.24 11.61
N ALA A 283 12.60 23.66 10.95
CA ALA A 283 12.51 23.26 9.55
C ALA A 283 11.49 22.13 9.33
N LYS A 284 11.41 21.15 10.23
CA LYS A 284 10.36 20.12 10.21
C LYS A 284 8.97 20.75 10.26
N HIS A 285 8.78 21.74 11.13
CA HIS A 285 7.50 22.44 11.25
C HIS A 285 7.13 23.19 9.97
N VAL A 286 8.09 23.91 9.36
CA VAL A 286 7.89 24.63 8.10
C VAL A 286 7.52 23.70 6.96
N ILE A 287 8.24 22.59 6.80
CA ILE A 287 7.94 21.59 5.76
C ILE A 287 6.57 20.94 5.99
N ALA A 288 6.24 20.58 7.23
CA ALA A 288 4.94 20.00 7.56
C ALA A 288 3.78 20.97 7.25
N ALA A 289 3.95 22.27 7.51
CA ALA A 289 2.96 23.30 7.21
C ALA A 289 2.75 23.54 5.70
N LYS A 290 3.71 23.12 4.87
CA LYS A 290 3.70 23.23 3.41
C LYS A 290 3.45 21.91 2.70
N ALA A 291 3.16 20.84 3.44
CA ALA A 291 2.87 19.54 2.86
C ALA A 291 1.57 19.61 2.05
N VAL A 292 1.68 19.36 0.75
CA VAL A 292 0.54 19.26 -0.17
C VAL A 292 0.41 17.80 -0.59
N PRO A 293 -0.71 17.12 -0.27
CA PRO A 293 -0.95 15.74 -0.67
C PRO A 293 -0.77 15.55 -2.18
N GLY A 294 -0.10 14.47 -2.58
CA GLY A 294 0.19 14.16 -3.98
C GLY A 294 1.28 15.01 -4.64
N GLU A 295 1.65 16.17 -4.09
CA GLU A 295 2.69 17.04 -4.68
C GLU A 295 4.04 16.93 -4.00
N ALA A 296 4.07 16.85 -2.66
CA ALA A 296 5.31 16.78 -1.89
C ALA A 296 5.15 15.95 -0.60
N GLY A 297 5.93 14.88 -0.50
CA GLY A 297 6.12 14.06 0.70
C GLY A 297 7.51 14.29 1.28
N LEU A 298 7.87 15.55 1.50
CA LEU A 298 9.19 15.96 1.96
C LEU A 298 9.32 15.90 3.49
N ARG A 299 10.53 15.61 3.95
CA ARG A 299 10.91 15.62 5.36
C ARG A 299 12.31 16.22 5.51
N VAL A 300 12.61 16.73 6.70
CA VAL A 300 13.97 17.19 7.04
C VAL A 300 14.69 16.07 7.77
N ASP A 301 15.74 15.53 7.17
CA ASP A 301 16.58 14.46 7.73
C ASP A 301 17.49 15.01 8.84
N LYS A 302 18.22 16.08 8.53
CA LYS A 302 19.15 16.74 9.44
C LYS A 302 19.38 18.19 9.07
N VAL A 303 19.85 18.97 10.05
CA VAL A 303 20.42 20.31 9.85
C VAL A 303 21.80 20.30 10.48
N VAL A 304 22.80 20.76 9.74
CA VAL A 304 24.18 20.87 10.24
C VAL A 304 24.76 22.19 9.78
N ALA A 305 25.20 23.02 10.73
CA ALA A 305 25.81 24.32 10.46
C ALA A 305 24.99 25.21 9.52
N GLY A 306 23.66 25.22 9.71
CA GLY A 306 22.73 26.00 8.88
C GLY A 306 22.44 25.39 7.51
N VAL A 307 22.89 24.17 7.22
CA VAL A 307 22.55 23.44 5.99
C VAL A 307 21.49 22.39 6.29
N ALA A 308 20.28 22.55 5.77
CA ALA A 308 19.21 21.58 5.91
C ALA A 308 19.26 20.52 4.81
N THR A 309 19.05 19.25 5.15
CA THR A 309 18.94 18.15 4.19
C THR A 309 17.49 17.68 4.10
N LEU A 310 16.89 17.86 2.93
CA LEU A 310 15.55 17.36 2.63
C LEU A 310 15.62 15.97 1.99
N THR A 311 14.72 15.09 2.42
CA THR A 311 14.52 13.74 1.89
C THR A 311 13.04 13.50 1.63
N GLY A 312 12.72 12.40 0.95
CA GLY A 312 11.34 12.02 0.64
C GLY A 312 11.06 12.11 -0.85
N ALA A 313 9.91 12.64 -1.23
CA ALA A 313 9.46 12.68 -2.62
C ALA A 313 8.84 14.01 -3.03
N VAL A 314 8.95 14.34 -4.32
CA VAL A 314 8.33 15.51 -4.96
C VAL A 314 7.79 15.15 -6.34
N ALA A 315 6.62 15.69 -6.70
CA ALA A 315 6.02 15.47 -8.00
C ALA A 315 6.74 16.25 -9.11
N SER A 316 7.31 17.41 -8.79
CA SER A 316 7.96 18.30 -9.75
C SER A 316 9.15 19.06 -9.17
N GLU A 317 10.02 19.59 -10.04
CA GLU A 317 11.12 20.46 -9.62
C GLU A 317 10.61 21.77 -9.01
N ALA A 318 9.46 22.28 -9.48
CA ALA A 318 8.87 23.51 -8.95
C ALA A 318 8.47 23.34 -7.47
N SER A 319 7.83 22.22 -7.14
CA SER A 319 7.46 21.89 -5.75
C SER A 319 8.69 21.76 -4.85
N LEU A 320 9.81 21.24 -5.38
CA LEU A 320 11.06 21.16 -4.64
C LEU A 320 11.67 22.53 -4.36
N GLU A 321 11.72 23.41 -5.37
CA GLU A 321 12.24 24.77 -5.21
C GLU A 321 11.38 25.60 -4.25
N GLU A 322 10.06 25.43 -4.28
CA GLU A 322 9.17 26.07 -3.31
C GLU A 322 9.46 25.59 -1.89
N ALA A 323 9.66 24.28 -1.68
CA ALA A 323 9.99 23.73 -0.36
C ALA A 323 11.35 24.23 0.15
N LYS A 324 12.38 24.28 -0.71
CA LYS A 324 13.70 24.84 -0.37
C LYS A 324 13.57 26.30 0.06
N LYS A 325 12.85 27.10 -0.74
CA LYS A 325 12.61 28.50 -0.44
C LYS A 325 11.85 28.67 0.88
N ALA A 326 10.81 27.87 1.12
CA ALA A 326 10.04 27.93 2.35
C ALA A 326 10.90 27.69 3.59
N VAL A 327 11.84 26.73 3.54
CA VAL A 327 12.75 26.47 4.66
C VAL A 327 13.73 27.63 4.88
N ILE A 328 14.31 28.19 3.81
CA ILE A 328 15.25 29.32 3.92
C ILE A 328 14.55 30.57 4.46
N ASP A 329 13.36 30.89 3.94
CA ASP A 329 12.61 32.08 4.33
C ASP A 329 11.94 31.90 5.71
N GLY A 330 11.56 30.67 6.06
CA GLY A 330 10.81 30.33 7.28
C GLY A 330 11.65 29.99 8.50
N VAL A 331 12.93 29.65 8.32
CA VAL A 331 13.83 29.25 9.43
C VAL A 331 15.07 30.15 9.48
N PRO A 332 15.03 31.21 10.31
CA PRO A 332 16.20 32.06 10.52
C PRO A 332 17.41 31.25 11.02
N GLY A 333 18.51 31.30 10.28
CA GLY A 333 19.72 30.53 10.56
C GLY A 333 19.95 29.36 9.59
N VAL A 334 18.97 28.98 8.78
CA VAL A 334 19.23 28.09 7.63
C VAL A 334 19.74 28.94 6.46
N VAL A 335 20.93 28.62 5.97
CA VAL A 335 21.62 29.35 4.90
C VAL A 335 21.48 28.64 3.55
N SER A 336 21.42 27.31 3.57
CA SER A 336 21.23 26.53 2.34
C SER A 336 20.46 25.25 2.61
N VAL A 337 19.89 24.70 1.54
CA VAL A 337 19.10 23.47 1.58
C VAL A 337 19.61 22.54 0.49
N VAL A 338 20.00 21.34 0.90
CA VAL A 338 20.34 20.23 0.01
C VAL A 338 19.16 19.28 -0.05
N SER A 339 18.87 18.73 -1.23
CA SER A 339 17.76 17.78 -1.41
C SER A 339 18.26 16.47 -1.98
N ASN A 340 17.81 15.38 -1.35
CA ASN A 340 17.89 14.01 -1.84
C ASN A 340 16.47 13.46 -2.13
N ALA A 341 15.51 14.35 -2.39
CA ALA A 341 14.14 13.96 -2.71
C ALA A 341 14.07 13.25 -4.07
N LEU A 342 13.24 12.21 -4.13
CA LEU A 342 13.05 11.40 -5.33
C LEU A 342 11.85 11.89 -6.15
N ARG A 343 11.95 11.74 -7.47
CA ARG A 343 10.86 12.01 -8.42
C ARG A 343 10.05 10.74 -8.73
N PRO A 344 8.84 10.85 -9.33
CA PRO A 344 7.97 9.68 -9.58
C PRO A 344 8.66 8.51 -10.31
N GLY A 345 9.49 8.80 -11.31
CA GLY A 345 10.25 7.76 -12.02
C GLY A 345 11.29 7.05 -11.15
N GLU A 346 11.99 7.79 -10.29
CA GLU A 346 12.98 7.25 -9.35
C GLU A 346 12.30 6.48 -8.21
N LEU A 347 11.14 6.96 -7.75
CA LEU A 347 10.30 6.28 -6.75
C LEU A 347 9.79 4.95 -7.27
N LEU A 348 9.34 4.87 -8.53
CA LEU A 348 8.94 3.62 -9.14
C LEU A 348 10.09 2.61 -9.16
N GLN A 349 11.30 3.07 -9.51
CA GLN A 349 12.49 2.22 -9.45
C GLN A 349 12.79 1.75 -8.02
N LYS A 350 12.66 2.65 -7.04
CA LYS A 350 12.85 2.33 -5.63
C LYS A 350 11.82 1.33 -5.11
N LEU A 351 10.56 1.46 -5.53
CA LEU A 351 9.50 0.52 -5.20
C LEU A 351 9.81 -0.87 -5.77
N LYS A 352 10.23 -0.96 -7.03
CA LYS A 352 10.66 -2.21 -7.67
C LYS A 352 11.82 -2.87 -6.90
N GLU A 353 12.81 -2.09 -6.48
CA GLU A 353 13.93 -2.57 -5.65
C GLU A 353 13.47 -3.14 -4.31
N ARG A 354 12.58 -2.43 -3.60
CA ARG A 354 12.04 -2.91 -2.31
C ARG A 354 11.20 -4.18 -2.50
N ILE A 355 10.36 -4.25 -3.53
CA ILE A 355 9.57 -5.44 -3.88
C ILE A 355 10.50 -6.64 -4.15
N ALA A 356 11.59 -6.43 -4.90
CA ALA A 356 12.58 -7.46 -5.16
C ALA A 356 13.31 -7.92 -3.89
N THR A 357 13.71 -6.97 -3.04
CA THR A 357 14.39 -7.24 -1.76
C THR A 357 13.49 -8.01 -0.80
N ALA A 358 12.18 -7.74 -0.80
CA ALA A 358 11.18 -8.47 -0.03
C ALA A 358 10.85 -9.87 -0.59
N GLY A 359 11.42 -10.23 -1.74
CA GLY A 359 11.17 -11.51 -2.41
C GLY A 359 9.81 -11.60 -3.12
N LEU A 360 9.17 -10.47 -3.40
CA LEU A 360 7.82 -10.40 -3.98
C LEU A 360 7.82 -10.14 -5.50
N ALA A 361 9.00 -9.97 -6.12
CA ALA A 361 9.12 -9.62 -7.54
C ALA A 361 8.54 -10.66 -8.52
N SER A 362 8.51 -11.94 -8.14
CA SER A 362 7.89 -13.00 -8.96
C SER A 362 6.38 -13.12 -8.76
N ARG A 363 5.82 -12.39 -7.79
CA ARG A 363 4.42 -12.48 -7.38
C ARG A 363 3.60 -11.25 -7.77
N LEU A 364 4.24 -10.09 -7.80
CA LEU A 364 3.64 -8.80 -8.13
C LEU A 364 4.09 -8.36 -9.52
N VAL A 365 3.14 -8.00 -10.36
CA VAL A 365 3.34 -7.50 -11.72
C VAL A 365 2.82 -6.08 -11.80
N ILE A 366 3.63 -5.18 -12.37
CA ILE A 366 3.21 -3.80 -12.63
C ILE A 366 2.52 -3.77 -13.99
N MET A 367 1.24 -3.43 -14.00
CA MET A 367 0.41 -3.32 -15.21
C MET A 367 0.52 -1.96 -15.89
N SER A 368 0.75 -0.91 -15.11
CA SER A 368 0.85 0.48 -15.58
C SER A 368 1.73 1.26 -14.61
N ASP A 369 2.51 2.21 -15.13
CA ASP A 369 3.42 3.08 -14.39
C ASP A 369 2.99 4.55 -14.39
N ALA A 370 2.01 4.94 -15.20
CA ALA A 370 1.46 6.29 -15.28
C ALA A 370 -0.02 6.29 -15.74
N PRO A 371 -0.85 7.24 -15.27
CA PRO A 371 -0.55 8.26 -14.25
C PRO A 371 -0.52 7.70 -12.81
N GLU A 372 -1.03 6.49 -12.61
CA GLU A 372 -0.95 5.74 -11.35
C GLU A 372 -0.22 4.41 -11.57
N VAL A 373 0.53 3.97 -10.56
CA VAL A 373 1.21 2.67 -10.60
C VAL A 373 0.19 1.59 -10.24
N LYS A 374 -0.20 0.76 -11.21
CA LYS A 374 -1.10 -0.37 -10.99
C LYS A 374 -0.30 -1.64 -10.79
N LEU A 375 -0.43 -2.27 -9.64
CA LEU A 375 0.16 -3.57 -9.35
C LEU A 375 -0.93 -4.63 -9.20
N THR A 376 -0.68 -5.80 -9.75
CA THR A 376 -1.52 -6.99 -9.52
C THR A 376 -0.67 -8.16 -9.10
N GLY A 377 -1.22 -9.04 -8.26
CA GLY A 377 -0.48 -10.22 -7.87
C GLY A 377 -1.28 -11.22 -7.07
N ARG A 378 -0.76 -12.43 -7.04
CA ARG A 378 -1.32 -13.55 -6.27
C ARG A 378 -0.37 -13.85 -5.12
N LEU A 379 -0.78 -13.52 -3.90
CA LEU A 379 0.07 -13.60 -2.70
C LEU A 379 -0.46 -14.60 -1.68
N TYR A 380 0.44 -15.35 -1.05
CA TYR A 380 0.13 -16.13 0.15
C TYR A 380 -0.05 -15.21 1.38
N PRO A 381 -0.71 -15.65 2.47
CA PRO A 381 -0.94 -14.82 3.66
C PRO A 381 0.33 -14.17 4.22
N GLU A 382 1.43 -14.91 4.27
CA GLU A 382 2.73 -14.40 4.74
C GLU A 382 3.36 -13.39 3.77
N GLU A 383 3.06 -13.49 2.47
CA GLU A 383 3.51 -12.54 1.45
C GLU A 383 2.65 -11.27 1.48
N ILE A 384 1.35 -11.38 1.81
CA ILE A 384 0.45 -10.24 2.03
C ILE A 384 0.97 -9.39 3.19
N ALA A 385 1.27 -10.02 4.34
CA ALA A 385 1.81 -9.29 5.49
C ALA A 385 3.14 -8.57 5.17
N LYS A 386 4.00 -9.19 4.36
CA LYS A 386 5.24 -8.55 3.87
C LYS A 386 4.95 -7.37 2.96
N TRP A 387 3.99 -7.52 2.03
CA TRP A 387 3.58 -6.45 1.12
C TRP A 387 3.01 -5.26 1.88
N GLU A 388 2.12 -5.49 2.84
CA GLU A 388 1.50 -4.44 3.67
C GLU A 388 2.55 -3.68 4.48
N SER A 389 3.45 -4.39 5.16
CA SER A 389 4.54 -3.76 5.92
C SER A 389 5.44 -2.91 5.02
N LEU A 390 5.79 -3.43 3.84
CA LEU A 390 6.60 -2.71 2.86
C LEU A 390 5.88 -1.44 2.37
N PHE A 391 4.58 -1.54 2.07
CA PHE A 391 3.79 -0.43 1.57
C PHE A 391 3.64 0.67 2.62
N VAL A 392 3.34 0.32 3.87
CA VAL A 392 3.26 1.27 4.98
C VAL A 392 4.58 2.03 5.17
N GLU A 393 5.71 1.32 5.16
CA GLU A 393 7.03 1.96 5.26
C GLU A 393 7.32 2.86 4.05
N PHE A 394 6.98 2.41 2.84
CA PHE A 394 7.19 3.20 1.63
C PHE A 394 6.36 4.49 1.63
N SER A 395 5.08 4.41 1.97
CA SER A 395 4.19 5.57 2.09
C SER A 395 4.62 6.51 3.22
N ARG A 396 5.16 6.00 4.33
CA ARG A 396 5.72 6.84 5.40
C ARG A 396 6.95 7.63 4.95
N ASP A 397 7.83 7.00 4.17
CA ASP A 397 9.11 7.57 3.73
C ASP A 397 8.92 8.60 2.60
N TYR A 398 7.94 8.38 1.71
CA TYR A 398 7.76 9.16 0.47
C TYR A 398 6.39 9.84 0.33
N GLY A 399 5.44 9.59 1.23
CA GLY A 399 4.06 10.11 1.13
C GLY A 399 3.32 9.60 -0.10
N ASP A 400 2.31 10.35 -0.53
CA ASP A 400 1.38 9.97 -1.61
C ASP A 400 1.77 10.54 -2.98
N VAL A 401 3.03 10.94 -3.17
CA VAL A 401 3.54 11.53 -4.42
C VAL A 401 3.49 10.53 -5.58
N LEU A 402 3.66 9.25 -5.28
CA LEU A 402 3.48 8.17 -6.25
C LEU A 402 2.14 7.47 -5.97
N PRO A 403 1.07 7.77 -6.74
CA PRO A 403 -0.20 7.08 -6.56
C PRO A 403 -0.06 5.62 -6.94
N ILE A 404 -0.29 4.73 -5.97
CA ILE A 404 -0.14 3.28 -6.12
C ILE A 404 -1.49 2.62 -5.86
N ARG A 405 -1.93 1.79 -6.81
CA ARG A 405 -3.11 0.93 -6.70
C ARG A 405 -2.68 -0.53 -6.81
N ALA A 406 -2.82 -1.28 -5.72
CA ALA A 406 -2.48 -2.69 -5.70
C ALA A 406 -3.74 -3.56 -5.58
N THR A 407 -3.91 -4.48 -6.52
CA THR A 407 -4.95 -5.52 -6.47
C THR A 407 -4.28 -6.86 -6.19
N VAL A 408 -4.37 -7.32 -4.95
CA VAL A 408 -3.78 -8.58 -4.51
C VAL A 408 -4.88 -9.61 -4.32
N THR A 409 -4.73 -10.77 -4.98
CA THR A 409 -5.59 -11.94 -4.74
C THR A 409 -4.86 -12.89 -3.80
N ARG A 410 -5.53 -13.28 -2.70
CA ARG A 410 -4.99 -14.26 -1.77
C ARG A 410 -4.92 -15.64 -2.44
N VAL A 411 -3.74 -16.26 -2.42
CA VAL A 411 -3.57 -17.66 -2.79
C VAL A 411 -3.83 -18.51 -1.56
N ILE A 412 -4.86 -19.35 -1.64
CA ILE A 412 -5.09 -20.41 -0.68
C ILE A 412 -4.21 -21.59 -1.14
N PRO A 413 -3.17 -21.99 -0.38
CA PRO A 413 -2.35 -23.12 -0.76
C PRO A 413 -3.24 -24.37 -0.84
N LYS A 414 -3.29 -25.01 -2.00
CA LYS A 414 -3.88 -26.35 -2.11
C LYS A 414 -3.06 -27.28 -1.21
N PRO A 415 -3.70 -28.02 -0.30
CA PRO A 415 -2.97 -28.96 0.53
C PRO A 415 -2.28 -30.00 -0.36
N PRO A 416 -1.07 -30.46 0.01
CA PRO A 416 -0.31 -31.44 -0.76
C PRO A 416 -1.01 -32.80 -0.83
N VAL A 417 -1.95 -33.02 0.09
CA VAL A 417 -2.82 -34.19 0.18
C VAL A 417 -4.24 -33.67 0.16
N GLY A 418 -5.13 -34.26 -0.65
CA GLY A 418 -6.55 -33.94 -0.55
C GLY A 418 -7.05 -34.38 0.82
N VAL A 419 -7.20 -33.46 1.76
CA VAL A 419 -7.75 -33.77 3.09
C VAL A 419 -9.26 -33.65 2.98
N GLN A 420 -9.95 -34.79 3.07
CA GLN A 420 -11.41 -34.84 3.05
C GLN A 420 -12.00 -34.50 4.42
N THR A 421 -11.35 -34.94 5.51
CA THR A 421 -11.87 -34.75 6.87
C THR A 421 -10.74 -34.66 7.90
N ILE A 422 -10.95 -33.85 8.92
CA ILE A 422 -10.07 -33.76 10.11
C ILE A 422 -10.92 -34.15 11.32
N ILE A 423 -10.50 -35.20 12.03
CA ILE A 423 -11.18 -35.70 13.23
C ILE A 423 -10.34 -35.32 14.46
N GLY A 424 -10.92 -34.49 15.32
CA GLY A 424 -10.35 -34.08 16.60
C GLY A 424 -10.61 -35.09 17.71
N GLY A 425 -9.90 -34.94 18.85
CA GLY A 425 -10.07 -35.78 20.03
C GLY A 425 -8.74 -36.09 20.73
N SER A 426 -8.73 -37.06 21.64
CA SER A 426 -7.53 -37.53 22.35
C SER A 426 -6.50 -38.21 21.42
N VAL A 427 -6.94 -38.65 20.24
CA VAL A 427 -6.09 -39.20 19.18
C VAL A 427 -6.55 -38.57 17.85
N PRO A 428 -6.04 -37.38 17.51
CA PRO A 428 -6.47 -36.69 16.30
C PRO A 428 -5.91 -37.36 15.04
N TYR A 429 -6.72 -37.41 13.98
CA TYR A 429 -6.34 -37.98 12.68
C TYR A 429 -7.02 -37.25 11.52
N ILE A 430 -6.45 -37.40 10.33
CA ILE A 430 -7.04 -36.92 9.07
C ILE A 430 -7.47 -38.10 8.21
N VAL A 431 -8.46 -37.85 7.35
CA VAL A 431 -8.89 -38.75 6.28
C VAL A 431 -8.60 -38.05 4.95
N THR A 432 -7.85 -38.72 4.09
CA THR A 432 -7.57 -38.22 2.73
C THR A 432 -8.73 -38.46 1.79
N ASP A 433 -8.74 -37.80 0.64
CA ASP A 433 -9.63 -38.05 -0.51
C ASP A 433 -9.56 -39.49 -1.02
N SER A 434 -8.42 -40.16 -0.84
CA SER A 434 -8.24 -41.59 -1.09
C SER A 434 -8.77 -42.50 0.01
N GLY A 435 -9.35 -41.95 1.09
CA GLY A 435 -9.87 -42.68 2.24
C GLY A 435 -8.80 -43.18 3.22
N GLN A 436 -7.55 -42.70 3.12
CA GLN A 436 -6.46 -43.08 4.02
C GLN A 436 -6.56 -42.34 5.35
N PHE A 437 -6.46 -43.08 6.45
CA PHE A 437 -6.38 -42.52 7.80
C PHE A 437 -4.92 -42.22 8.15
N VAL A 438 -4.62 -40.99 8.60
CA VAL A 438 -3.26 -40.58 8.96
C VAL A 438 -3.28 -39.89 10.32
N ASN A 439 -2.54 -40.45 11.27
CA ASN A 439 -2.34 -39.86 12.60
C ASN A 439 -1.18 -38.87 12.59
N GLN A 440 -1.08 -38.05 13.63
CA GLN A 440 0.11 -37.23 13.86
C GLN A 440 1.38 -38.13 13.88
N GLY A 441 2.39 -37.75 13.10
CA GLY A 441 3.62 -38.49 12.83
C GLY A 441 3.54 -39.44 11.63
N GLY A 442 2.36 -39.65 11.03
CA GLY A 442 2.17 -40.50 9.86
C GLY A 442 2.59 -39.84 8.55
N ASP A 443 3.09 -40.63 7.61
CA ASP A 443 3.39 -40.18 6.25
C ASP A 443 2.20 -40.43 5.32
N VAL A 444 1.97 -39.47 4.43
CA VAL A 444 0.96 -39.55 3.38
C VAL A 444 1.45 -38.86 2.12
N GLN A 445 1.55 -39.63 1.03
CA GLN A 445 2.08 -39.16 -0.25
C GLN A 445 3.48 -38.49 -0.13
N GLY A 446 4.32 -38.95 0.80
CA GLY A 446 5.66 -38.37 1.04
C GLY A 446 5.65 -37.09 1.89
N HIS A 447 4.52 -36.75 2.50
CA HIS A 447 4.37 -35.67 3.45
C HIS A 447 4.05 -36.22 4.84
N THR A 448 4.85 -35.88 5.83
CA THR A 448 4.64 -36.25 7.23
C THR A 448 3.69 -35.27 7.90
N LEU A 449 2.62 -35.79 8.50
CA LEU A 449 1.67 -35.01 9.27
C LEU A 449 2.25 -34.68 10.65
N THR A 450 2.71 -33.45 10.89
CA THR A 450 3.45 -33.12 12.12
C THR A 450 2.61 -32.51 13.23
N SER A 451 1.49 -31.86 12.89
CA SER A 451 0.58 -31.30 13.88
C SER A 451 -0.87 -31.38 13.42
N ILE A 452 -1.75 -31.76 14.35
CA ILE A 452 -3.21 -31.67 14.22
C ILE A 452 -3.71 -31.01 15.50
N ARG A 453 -4.27 -29.80 15.39
CA ARG A 453 -4.84 -29.01 16.48
C ARG A 453 -6.17 -28.40 16.04
N ASP A 454 -6.96 -27.89 16.98
CA ASP A 454 -8.21 -27.19 16.65
C ASP A 454 -7.95 -26.04 15.69
N GLY A 455 -8.37 -26.25 14.44
CA GLY A 455 -8.21 -25.28 13.36
C GLY A 455 -6.82 -25.21 12.71
N GLU A 456 -5.91 -26.13 13.00
CA GLU A 456 -4.59 -26.16 12.36
C GLU A 456 -4.11 -27.58 12.04
N VAL A 457 -3.83 -27.83 10.77
CA VAL A 457 -3.14 -29.04 10.31
C VAL A 457 -1.84 -28.65 9.61
N VAL A 458 -0.74 -29.28 10.01
CA VAL A 458 0.60 -29.00 9.46
C VAL A 458 1.17 -30.27 8.85
N PHE A 459 1.49 -30.18 7.55
CA PHE A 459 2.26 -31.19 6.84
C PHE A 459 3.69 -30.71 6.65
N GLU A 460 4.65 -31.60 6.83
CA GLU A 460 6.08 -31.40 6.60
C GLU A 460 6.58 -32.34 5.51
N GLY A 461 7.35 -31.82 4.55
CA GLY A 461 7.83 -32.51 3.36
C GLY A 461 8.65 -31.54 2.50
N SER A 462 8.54 -31.61 1.17
CA SER A 462 9.24 -30.66 0.27
C SER A 462 8.84 -29.19 0.47
N LYS A 463 7.66 -28.92 1.05
CA LYS A 463 7.19 -27.62 1.56
C LYS A 463 6.31 -27.84 2.80
N ARG A 464 6.40 -26.92 3.77
CA ARG A 464 5.50 -26.89 4.93
C ARG A 464 4.18 -26.20 4.53
N VAL A 465 3.05 -26.86 4.76
CA VAL A 465 1.72 -26.30 4.48
C VAL A 465 0.93 -26.29 5.78
N ARG A 466 0.36 -25.11 6.10
CA ARG A 466 -0.54 -24.88 7.22
C ARG A 466 -1.95 -24.69 6.67
N LEU A 467 -2.86 -25.55 7.08
CA LEU A 467 -4.28 -25.40 6.80
C LEU A 467 -4.92 -24.80 8.05
N ALA A 468 -5.45 -23.59 7.92
CA ALA A 468 -6.31 -22.96 8.90
C ALA A 468 -7.78 -23.31 8.59
N ARG A 469 -8.59 -23.59 9.62
CA ARG A 469 -10.05 -23.77 9.51
C ARG A 469 -10.81 -22.47 9.24
#